data_AF-D7E5V9-F1
#
_entry.id   AF-D7E5V9-F1
#
_cell.length_a   1.000
_cell.length_b   1.000
_cell.length_c   1.000
_cell.angle_alpha   90.00
_cell.angle_beta   90.00
_cell.angle_gamma   90.00
#
_symmetry.space_group_name_H-M   'P 1'
#
loop_
_entity.id
_entity.type
_entity.pdbx_description
1 polymer ?
#
loop_
_entity_poly.entity_id
_entity_poly.type
_entity_poly.pdbx_seq_one_letter_code
_entity_poly.pdbx_strand_id
1 'polypeptide(L)'
;MSNINILLVEDDRLNRELISDFLNPHGYNIINAEDGFEALEKLEDYYVDLILLDIQLPQMNGLEFIYKLKNNFLFTDIPVVALTAHAMLGDKKKFIDAGCDGYIPKPINVDVFESQVKQHLKNSEMVSVLQ
;
A
#
# COMPACT_ATOMS: atom_id res chain seq x y z
N MET A 1 -16.34 -13.95 -3.96
CA MET A 1 -15.32 -13.20 -3.21
C MET A 1 -15.06 -11.94 -4.00
N SER A 2 -15.19 -10.76 -3.40
CA SER A 2 -14.73 -9.52 -4.03
C SER A 2 -13.22 -9.63 -4.24
N ASN A 3 -12.73 -9.30 -5.43
CA ASN A 3 -11.30 -9.19 -5.68
C ASN A 3 -10.78 -8.01 -4.84
N ILE A 4 -9.77 -8.27 -4.00
CA ILE A 4 -9.11 -7.23 -3.20
C ILE A 4 -8.11 -6.51 -4.10
N ASN A 5 -8.28 -5.21 -4.26
CA ASN A 5 -7.44 -4.37 -5.09
C ASN A 5 -6.32 -3.74 -4.25
N ILE A 6 -5.08 -4.07 -4.58
CA ILE A 6 -3.90 -3.50 -3.92
C ILE A 6 -3.20 -2.57 -4.90
N LEU A 7 -3.08 -1.30 -4.52
CA LEU A 7 -2.22 -0.34 -5.25
C LEU A 7 -0.77 -0.51 -4.79
N LEU A 8 0.09 -0.98 -5.67
CA LEU A 8 1.53 -1.10 -5.45
C LEU A 8 2.25 0.08 -6.10
N VAL A 9 2.93 0.89 -5.30
CA VAL A 9 3.72 2.04 -5.75
C VAL A 9 5.21 1.74 -5.57
N GLU A 10 5.91 1.48 -6.67
CA GLU A 10 7.32 1.06 -6.72
C GLU A 10 7.93 1.46 -8.07
N ASP A 11 9.02 2.22 -8.05
CA ASP A 11 9.66 2.72 -9.27
C ASP A 11 10.51 1.65 -9.98
N ASP A 12 11.13 0.75 -9.22
CA ASP A 12 11.88 -0.35 -9.80
C ASP A 12 10.94 -1.40 -10.42
N ARG A 13 11.01 -1.52 -11.75
CA ARG A 13 10.15 -2.43 -12.52
C ARG A 13 10.28 -3.88 -12.06
N LEU A 14 11.49 -4.35 -11.73
CA LEU A 14 11.71 -5.74 -11.37
C LEU A 14 11.13 -6.05 -9.98
N ASN A 15 11.28 -5.14 -9.02
CA ASN A 15 10.64 -5.24 -7.71
C ASN A 15 9.12 -5.24 -7.85
N ARG A 16 8.58 -4.34 -8.68
CA ARG A 16 7.14 -4.22 -8.91
C ARG A 16 6.54 -5.47 -9.55
N GLU A 17 7.21 -6.03 -10.56
CA GLU A 17 6.86 -7.32 -11.17
C GLU A 17 6.93 -8.46 -10.15
N LEU A 18 8.01 -8.54 -9.37
CA LEU A 18 8.21 -9.60 -8.36
C LEU A 18 7.13 -9.60 -7.29
N ILE A 19 6.78 -8.41 -6.74
CA ILE A 19 5.72 -8.28 -5.75
C ILE A 19 4.36 -8.63 -6.36
N SER A 20 4.10 -8.18 -7.59
CA SER A 20 2.86 -8.50 -8.31
C SER A 20 2.70 -10.00 -8.53
N ASP A 21 3.74 -10.65 -9.06
CA ASP A 21 3.75 -12.09 -9.33
C ASP A 21 3.65 -12.92 -8.06
N PHE A 22 4.16 -12.42 -6.93
CA PHE A 22 4.00 -13.06 -5.65
C PHE A 22 2.56 -12.96 -5.13
N LEU A 23 1.92 -11.79 -5.20
CA LEU A 23 0.60 -11.55 -4.59
C LEU A 23 -0.58 -12.00 -5.46
N ASN A 24 -0.46 -11.97 -6.79
CA ASN A 24 -1.53 -12.38 -7.72
C ASN A 24 -2.06 -13.81 -7.45
N PRO A 25 -1.21 -14.85 -7.24
CA PRO A 25 -1.66 -16.20 -6.90
C PRO A 25 -2.44 -16.30 -5.58
N HIS A 26 -2.31 -15.32 -4.67
CA HIS A 26 -3.05 -15.24 -3.42
C HIS A 26 -4.45 -14.61 -3.58
N GLY A 27 -4.85 -14.23 -4.80
CA GLY A 27 -6.18 -13.71 -5.10
C GLY A 27 -6.30 -12.18 -5.00
N TYR A 28 -5.17 -11.47 -4.88
CA TYR A 28 -5.12 -10.01 -4.95
C TYR A 28 -5.07 -9.55 -6.41
N ASN A 29 -5.76 -8.45 -6.71
CA ASN A 29 -5.60 -7.73 -7.96
C ASN A 29 -4.63 -6.57 -7.74
N ILE A 30 -3.47 -6.62 -8.40
CA ILE A 30 -2.41 -5.63 -8.21
C ILE A 30 -2.53 -4.52 -9.25
N ILE A 31 -2.79 -3.31 -8.77
CA ILE A 31 -2.77 -2.08 -9.54
C ILE A 31 -1.37 -1.47 -9.34
N ASN A 32 -0.56 -1.48 -10.38
CA ASN A 32 0.83 -1.02 -10.32
C ASN A 32 0.91 0.50 -10.50
N ALA A 33 1.85 1.19 -9.86
CA ALA A 33 2.21 2.58 -10.13
C ALA A 33 3.74 2.74 -9.97
N GLU A 34 4.36 3.54 -10.83
CA GLU A 34 5.81 3.77 -10.85
C GLU A 34 6.23 4.94 -9.96
N ASP A 35 5.30 5.85 -9.65
CA ASP A 35 5.55 6.97 -8.75
C ASP A 35 4.27 7.45 -8.03
N GLY A 36 4.44 8.43 -7.14
CA GLY A 36 3.34 9.01 -6.37
C GLY A 36 2.32 9.80 -7.20
N PHE A 37 2.67 10.30 -8.39
CA PHE A 37 1.72 10.99 -9.27
C PHE A 37 0.81 9.99 -9.96
N GLU A 38 1.38 8.95 -10.58
CA GLU A 38 0.61 7.87 -11.20
C GLU A 38 -0.28 7.16 -10.15
N ALA A 39 0.21 7.00 -8.92
CA ALA A 39 -0.58 6.45 -7.83
C ALA A 39 -1.81 7.32 -7.50
N LEU A 40 -1.68 8.65 -7.50
CA LEU A 40 -2.80 9.56 -7.28
C LEU A 40 -3.82 9.50 -8.44
N GLU A 41 -3.35 9.46 -9.69
CA GLU A 41 -4.24 9.29 -10.86
C GLU A 41 -5.03 7.98 -10.77
N LYS A 42 -4.37 6.88 -10.39
CA LYS A 42 -5.03 5.57 -10.25
C LYS A 42 -6.05 5.51 -9.13
N LEU A 43 -5.90 6.32 -8.09
CA LEU A 43 -6.91 6.40 -7.04
C LEU A 43 -8.23 7.04 -7.53
N GLU A 44 -8.19 7.80 -8.63
CA GLU A 44 -9.39 8.35 -9.26
C GLU A 44 -10.13 7.30 -10.11
N ASP A 45 -9.39 6.36 -10.72
CA ASP A 45 -9.92 5.37 -11.65
C ASP A 45 -10.30 4.03 -11.00
N TYR A 46 -9.68 3.69 -9.87
CA TYR A 46 -9.80 2.37 -9.26
C TYR A 46 -10.24 2.44 -7.79
N TYR A 47 -11.09 1.50 -7.40
CA TYR A 47 -11.32 1.21 -5.98
C TYR A 47 -10.12 0.46 -5.41
N VAL A 48 -9.52 0.97 -4.33
CA VAL A 48 -8.30 0.41 -3.71
C VAL A 48 -8.58 0.06 -2.26
N ASP A 49 -8.31 -1.19 -1.89
CA ASP A 49 -8.49 -1.73 -0.54
C ASP A 49 -7.25 -1.53 0.34
N LEU A 50 -6.05 -1.43 -0.27
CA LEU A 50 -4.77 -1.28 0.41
C LEU A 50 -3.73 -0.65 -0.53
N ILE A 51 -2.86 0.19 0.04
CA ILE A 51 -1.69 0.71 -0.67
C ILE A 51 -0.42 0.09 -0.08
N LEU A 52 0.39 -0.53 -0.94
CA LEU A 52 1.77 -0.89 -0.66
C LEU A 52 2.67 0.17 -1.30
N LEU A 53 3.41 0.91 -0.47
CA LEU A 53 4.12 2.11 -0.92
C LEU A 53 5.62 1.99 -0.64
N ASP A 54 6.45 1.99 -1.67
CA ASP A 54 7.86 2.31 -1.47
C ASP A 54 7.99 3.76 -0.97
N ILE A 55 8.77 3.94 0.09
CA ILE A 55 9.10 5.26 0.62
C ILE A 55 10.16 5.96 -0.24
N GLN A 56 11.04 5.19 -0.89
CA GLN A 56 12.17 5.69 -1.65
C GLN A 56 11.83 5.89 -3.13
N LEU A 57 10.75 6.63 -3.42
CA LEU A 57 10.35 6.94 -4.79
C LEU A 57 11.13 8.13 -5.39
N PRO A 58 11.45 8.10 -6.69
CA PRO A 58 11.92 9.27 -7.43
C PRO A 58 10.77 10.26 -7.65
N GLN A 59 11.10 11.53 -7.86
CA GLN A 59 10.17 12.65 -8.10
C GLN A 59 9.32 13.06 -6.90
N MET A 60 8.41 12.19 -6.44
CA MET A 60 7.58 12.43 -5.26
C MET A 60 7.98 11.46 -4.16
N ASN A 61 8.47 11.99 -3.04
CA ASN A 61 8.79 11.16 -1.89
C ASN A 61 7.53 10.47 -1.35
N GLY A 62 7.62 9.20 -0.94
CA GLY A 62 6.46 8.46 -0.40
C GLY A 62 5.76 9.17 0.77
N LEU A 63 6.49 9.94 1.58
CA LEU A 63 5.89 10.77 2.64
C LEU A 63 5.03 11.92 2.10
N GLU A 64 5.42 12.52 0.97
CA GLU A 64 4.61 13.54 0.30
C GLU A 64 3.33 12.93 -0.29
N PHE A 65 3.44 11.74 -0.88
CA PHE A 65 2.27 10.99 -1.35
C PHE A 65 1.29 10.70 -0.21
N ILE A 66 1.77 10.19 0.93
CA ILE A 66 0.94 9.94 2.11
C ILE A 66 0.24 11.22 2.57
N TYR A 67 0.98 12.34 2.65
CA TYR A 67 0.38 13.62 3.03
C TYR A 67 -0.78 14.01 2.10
N LYS A 68 -0.60 13.91 0.77
CA LYS A 68 -1.67 14.20 -0.20
C LYS A 68 -2.85 13.23 -0.06
N LEU A 69 -2.57 11.94 0.09
CA LEU A 69 -3.56 10.90 0.29
C LEU A 69 -4.43 11.16 1.53
N LYS A 70 -3.80 11.43 2.67
CA LYS A 70 -4.49 11.62 3.95
C LYS A 70 -5.25 12.95 4.04
N ASN A 71 -4.88 13.95 3.24
CA ASN A 71 -5.62 15.21 3.11
C ASN A 71 -6.77 15.14 2.07
N ASN A 72 -6.92 14.04 1.35
CA ASN A 72 -8.05 13.83 0.44
C ASN A 72 -9.13 12.96 1.13
N PHE A 73 -10.31 13.54 1.38
CA PHE A 73 -11.40 12.87 2.10
C PHE A 73 -11.90 11.59 1.42
N LEU A 74 -11.68 11.43 0.11
CA LEU A 74 -12.06 10.21 -0.63
C LEU A 74 -11.11 9.05 -0.34
N PHE A 75 -9.85 9.33 0.00
CA PHE A 75 -8.78 8.32 0.07
C PHE A 75 -8.13 8.21 1.46
N THR A 76 -8.46 9.12 2.38
CA THR A 76 -7.85 9.20 3.72
C THR A 76 -7.96 7.90 4.52
N ASP A 77 -9.04 7.15 4.28
CA ASP A 77 -9.34 5.88 4.93
C ASP A 77 -8.66 4.67 4.29
N ILE A 78 -7.98 4.80 3.15
CA ILE A 78 -7.31 3.65 2.55
C ILE A 78 -6.07 3.31 3.39
N PRO A 79 -5.91 2.05 3.84
CA PRO A 79 -4.77 1.65 4.64
C PRO A 79 -3.48 1.72 3.81
N VAL A 80 -2.41 2.21 4.42
CA VAL A 80 -1.08 2.36 3.77
C VAL A 80 -0.04 1.56 4.53
N VAL A 81 0.64 0.66 3.83
CA VAL A 81 1.78 -0.09 4.34
C VAL A 81 3.04 0.34 3.62
N ALA A 82 3.97 0.93 4.37
CA ALA A 82 5.26 1.37 3.84
C ALA A 82 6.19 0.18 3.57
N LEU A 83 6.70 0.04 2.36
CA LEU A 83 7.84 -0.81 2.04
C LEU A 83 9.11 0.01 2.23
N THR A 84 10.03 -0.42 3.09
CA THR A 84 11.17 0.42 3.46
C THR A 84 12.47 -0.35 3.67
N ALA A 85 13.56 0.14 3.10
CA ALA A 85 14.91 -0.34 3.40
C ALA A 85 15.42 0.08 4.80
N HIS A 86 14.77 1.07 5.43
CA HIS A 86 15.15 1.64 6.71
C HIS A 86 14.08 1.38 7.77
N ALA A 87 14.10 0.18 8.34
CA ALA A 87 13.20 -0.23 9.42
C ALA A 87 13.77 0.08 10.83
N MET A 88 14.68 1.03 10.95
CA MET A 88 15.26 1.41 12.24
C MET A 88 14.21 2.11 13.12
N LEU A 89 14.39 2.04 14.44
CA LEU A 89 13.43 2.58 15.44
C LEU A 89 13.03 4.05 15.19
N GLY A 90 13.92 4.86 14.62
CA GLY A 90 13.64 6.26 14.28
C GLY A 90 12.72 6.46 13.07
N ASP A 91 12.65 5.47 12.17
CA ASP A 91 11.85 5.55 10.95
C ASP A 91 10.42 5.05 11.17
N LYS A 92 10.23 4.11 12.11
CA LYS A 92 8.89 3.67 12.54
C LYS A 92 8.01 4.85 12.96
N LYS A 93 8.55 5.77 13.77
CA LYS A 93 7.79 6.95 14.21
C LYS A 93 7.42 7.85 13.04
N LYS A 94 8.32 8.05 12.07
CA LYS A 94 8.06 8.87 10.89
C LYS A 94 6.91 8.33 10.04
N PHE A 95 6.84 7.02 9.84
CA PHE A 95 5.74 6.40 9.07
C PHE A 95 4.41 6.50 9.79
N ILE A 96 4.40 6.28 11.12
CA ILE A 96 3.19 6.44 11.92
C ILE A 96 2.73 7.90 11.92
N ASP A 97 3.64 8.86 12.16
CA ASP A 97 3.32 10.28 12.18
C ASP A 97 2.85 10.79 10.80
N ALA A 98 3.29 10.15 9.71
CA ALA A 98 2.80 10.43 8.37
C ALA A 98 1.40 9.85 8.10
N GLY A 99 0.96 8.86 8.87
CA GLY A 99 -0.35 8.21 8.72
C GLY A 99 -0.32 6.84 8.06
N CYS A 100 0.81 6.14 8.08
CA CYS A 100 0.87 4.73 7.68
C CYS A 100 0.23 3.82 8.75
N ASP A 101 -0.48 2.81 8.29
CA ASP A 101 -1.10 1.76 9.10
C ASP A 101 -0.10 0.65 9.44
N GLY A 102 0.97 0.53 8.65
CA GLY A 102 2.04 -0.44 8.87
C GLY A 102 3.29 -0.18 8.06
N TYR A 103 4.28 -1.04 8.26
CA TYR A 103 5.48 -1.09 7.42
C TYR A 103 6.00 -2.51 7.30
N ILE A 104 6.65 -2.80 6.17
CA ILE A 104 7.31 -4.06 5.86
C ILE A 104 8.76 -3.74 5.46
N PRO A 105 9.78 -4.27 6.18
CA PRO A 105 11.17 -4.05 5.84
C PRO A 105 11.54 -4.73 4.51
N LYS A 106 12.32 -4.03 3.69
CA LYS A 106 13.09 -4.62 2.59
C LYS A 106 14.43 -5.16 3.14
N PRO A 107 14.94 -6.32 2.67
CA PRO A 107 14.34 -7.20 1.67
C PRO A 107 13.09 -7.90 2.20
N ILE A 108 12.08 -8.04 1.34
CA ILE A 108 10.79 -8.65 1.69
C ILE A 108 11.02 -10.13 2.03
N ASN A 109 10.56 -10.55 3.21
CA ASN A 109 10.52 -11.96 3.57
C ASN A 109 9.24 -12.60 3.02
N VAL A 110 9.38 -13.34 1.92
CA VAL A 110 8.27 -14.01 1.21
C VAL A 110 7.50 -15.00 2.09
N ASP A 111 8.11 -15.59 3.12
CA ASP A 111 7.43 -16.56 3.99
C ASP A 111 6.32 -15.92 4.84
N VAL A 112 6.41 -14.61 5.08
CA VAL A 112 5.46 -13.86 5.92
C VAL A 112 4.78 -12.72 5.18
N PHE A 113 5.21 -12.40 3.96
CA PHE A 113 4.77 -11.20 3.25
C PHE A 113 3.26 -11.15 3.01
N GLU A 114 2.65 -12.24 2.51
CA GLU A 114 1.18 -12.27 2.32
C GLU A 114 0.45 -12.06 3.65
N SER A 115 0.90 -12.70 4.73
CA SER A 115 0.24 -12.55 6.04
C SER A 115 0.34 -11.12 6.57
N GLN A 116 1.48 -10.45 6.31
CA GLN A 116 1.68 -9.04 6.65
C GLN A 116 0.88 -8.10 5.76
N VAL A 117 0.62 -8.43 4.49
CA VAL A 117 -0.31 -7.67 3.64
C VAL A 117 -1.72 -7.83 4.19
N LYS A 118 -2.13 -9.08 4.43
CA LYS A 118 -3.47 -9.44 4.88
C LYS A 118 -3.89 -8.81 6.20
N GLN A 119 -2.98 -8.69 7.17
CA GLN A 119 -3.30 -8.10 8.49
C GLN A 119 -3.67 -6.62 8.42
N HIS A 120 -3.30 -5.89 7.35
CA HIS A 120 -3.58 -4.46 7.19
C HIS A 120 -4.78 -4.19 6.29
N LEU A 121 -5.39 -5.22 5.70
CA LEU A 121 -6.68 -5.07 5.04
C LEU A 121 -7.74 -4.72 6.09
N LYS A 122 -8.56 -3.70 5.81
CA LYS A 122 -9.73 -3.43 6.65
C LYS A 122 -10.66 -4.65 6.57
N ASN A 123 -11.15 -5.13 7.72
CA ASN A 123 -12.17 -6.17 7.75
C ASN A 123 -13.41 -5.63 7.03
N SER A 124 -13.63 -6.05 5.78
CA SER A 124 -14.83 -5.76 5.02
C SER A 124 -16.03 -6.57 5.54
N GLU A 125 -16.36 -6.47 6.84
CA GLU A 125 -17.61 -6.97 7.40
C GLU A 125 -18.10 -6.08 8.56
N MET A 126 -18.92 -5.07 8.21
CA MET A 126 -20.13 -4.73 8.97
C MET A 126 -21.13 -3.99 8.08
N VAL A 127 -21.73 -4.70 7.12
CA VAL A 127 -23.06 -4.33 6.59
C VAL A 127 -23.91 -5.59 6.51
N SER A 128 -24.54 -5.90 7.64
CA SER A 128 -25.72 -6.77 7.78
C SER A 128 -26.24 -6.46 9.19
N VAL A 129 -27.49 -6.07 9.49
CA VAL A 129 -28.78 -6.04 8.79
C VAL A 129 -29.58 -4.88 9.42
N LEU A 130 -30.15 -3.98 8.62
CA LEU A 130 -31.39 -3.28 8.98
C LEU A 130 -32.36 -3.44 7.82
N GLN A 131 -33.04 -4.59 7.81
CA GLN A 131 -34.37 -4.76 7.24
C GLN A 131 -35.30 -5.19 8.38
#